data_AF-A0A2N2LEW1-F1
#
_entry.id   AF-A0A2N2LEW1-F1
#
_cell.length_a   1.000
_cell.length_b   1.000
_cell.length_c   1.000
_cell.angle_alpha   90.00
_cell.angle_beta   90.00
_cell.angle_gamma   90.00
#
_symmetry.space_group_name_H-M   'P 1'
#
loop_
_entity.id
_entity.type
_entity.pdbx_description
1 polymer ?
#
loop_
_entity_poly.entity_id
_entity_poly.type
_entity_poly.pdbx_seq_one_letter_code
_entity_poly.pdbx_strand_id
1 'polypeptide(L)'
;MPRSPDPAPTVGCCHPGGGSRRSRLRSCAACRATVREYDHRADLLNRLRQQAEAGIITLRVAAMYAPEQAADAHRRLEAGGTRGRCVIVF
;
A
#
# COMPACT_ATOMS: atom_id res chain seq x y z
N MET A 1 25.92 -24.06 7.25
CA MET A 1 24.60 -24.22 7.88
C MET A 1 23.56 -23.44 7.06
N PRO A 2 22.73 -24.09 6.23
CA PRO A 2 21.66 -23.39 5.53
C PRO A 2 20.58 -23.00 6.54
N ARG A 3 20.31 -21.69 6.68
CA ARG A 3 19.22 -21.19 7.52
C ARG A 3 17.90 -21.52 6.83
N SER A 4 17.05 -22.27 7.53
CA SER A 4 15.69 -22.59 7.11
C SER A 4 14.91 -21.32 6.73
N PRO A 5 14.00 -21.36 5.75
CA PRO A 5 13.16 -20.21 5.42
C PRO A 5 12.14 -19.94 6.53
N ASP A 6 12.01 -18.67 6.92
CA ASP A 6 10.99 -18.19 7.86
C ASP A 6 9.57 -18.54 7.38
N PRO A 7 8.68 -19.01 8.26
CA PRO A 7 7.30 -19.30 7.89
C PRO A 7 6.54 -18.00 7.56
N ALA A 8 5.83 -18.00 6.45
CA ALA A 8 4.95 -16.91 6.04
C ALA A 8 3.89 -16.63 7.12
N PRO A 9 3.48 -15.37 7.34
CA PRO A 9 2.40 -15.06 8.27
C PRO A 9 1.11 -15.67 7.74
N THR A 10 0.56 -16.64 8.48
CA THR A 10 -0.78 -17.18 8.29
C THR A 10 -1.78 -16.07 8.59
N VAL A 11 -2.14 -15.30 7.55
CA VAL A 11 -3.29 -14.40 7.62
C VAL A 11 -4.53 -15.27 7.65
N GLY A 12 -5.08 -15.47 8.85
CA GLY A 12 -6.33 -16.18 9.06
C GLY A 12 -7.45 -15.55 8.24
N CYS A 13 -7.98 -16.31 7.29
CA CYS A 13 -9.17 -15.91 6.55
C CYS A 13 -10.39 -16.03 7.48
N CYS A 14 -10.95 -14.91 7.93
CA CYS A 14 -12.30 -14.90 8.49
C CYS A 14 -13.30 -15.20 7.36
N HIS A 15 -13.96 -16.35 7.45
CA HIS A 15 -15.00 -16.79 6.51
C HIS A 15 -16.38 -16.61 7.17
N PRO A 16 -17.27 -15.75 6.66
CA PRO A 16 -18.70 -15.93 6.82
C PRO A 16 -19.25 -16.50 5.50
N GLY A 17 -20.04 -17.58 5.60
CA GLY A 17 -20.38 -18.45 4.50
C GLY A 17 -21.35 -17.90 3.45
N GLY A 18 -21.49 -18.67 2.36
CA GLY A 18 -22.73 -18.78 1.58
C GLY A 18 -22.75 -18.17 0.17
N GLY A 19 -22.32 -18.94 -0.83
CA GLY A 19 -22.99 -19.13 -2.13
C GLY A 19 -23.28 -17.93 -3.06
N SER A 20 -22.45 -17.74 -4.10
CA SER A 20 -22.79 -18.04 -5.51
C SER A 20 -22.02 -17.20 -6.54
N ARG A 21 -21.61 -17.91 -7.61
CA ARG A 21 -21.33 -17.47 -9.00
C ARG A 21 -20.29 -16.36 -9.26
N ARG A 22 -19.10 -16.85 -9.65
CA ARG A 22 -18.13 -16.32 -10.64
C ARG A 22 -18.32 -14.85 -11.06
N SER A 23 -17.43 -13.99 -10.57
CA SER A 23 -16.76 -12.99 -11.40
C SER A 23 -15.29 -12.89 -10.98
N ARG A 24 -14.38 -12.92 -11.97
CA ARG A 24 -12.93 -12.76 -11.76
C ARG A 24 -12.63 -11.28 -11.54
N LEU A 25 -12.94 -10.78 -10.36
CA LEU A 25 -12.34 -9.54 -9.86
C LEU A 25 -11.20 -9.99 -8.95
N ARG A 26 -9.96 -9.63 -9.29
CA ARG A 26 -8.86 -9.70 -8.31
C ARG A 26 -9.32 -8.86 -7.13
N SER A 27 -9.68 -9.50 -6.03
CA SER A 27 -9.95 -8.83 -4.78
C SER A 27 -8.64 -8.19 -4.35
N CYS A 28 -8.42 -6.95 -4.76
CA CYS A 28 -7.57 -6.07 -3.98
C CYS A 28 -8.38 -5.77 -2.72
N ALA A 29 -8.38 -6.72 -1.77
CA ALA A 29 -8.91 -6.47 -0.45
C ALA A 29 -8.14 -5.26 0.07
N ALA A 30 -8.84 -4.14 0.23
CA ALA A 30 -8.27 -3.01 0.94
C ALA A 30 -8.01 -3.50 2.37
N CYS A 31 -6.76 -3.87 2.65
CA CYS A 31 -6.34 -4.17 4.01
C CYS A 31 -6.52 -2.90 4.81
N ARG A 32 -7.56 -2.88 5.66
CA ARG A 32 -7.74 -1.83 6.65
C ARG A 32 -6.67 -2.02 7.72
N ALA A 33 -5.49 -1.46 7.49
CA ALA A 33 -4.45 -1.40 8.50
C ALA A 33 -4.82 -0.30 9.50
N THR A 34 -5.05 -0.64 10.76
CA THR A 34 -5.12 0.36 11.83
C THR A 34 -3.69 0.62 12.30
N VAL A 35 -3.34 1.90 12.49
CA VAL A 35 -1.96 2.29 12.83
C VAL A 35 -1.47 1.60 14.11
N ARG A 36 -2.36 1.41 15.09
CA ARG A 36 -2.04 0.76 16.37
C ARG A 36 -1.70 -0.73 16.26
N GLU A 37 -2.24 -1.44 15.26
CA GLU A 37 -1.93 -2.86 15.05
C GLU A 37 -0.58 -3.07 14.33
N TYR A 38 -0.02 -2.01 13.74
CA TYR A 38 1.20 -2.05 12.92
C TYR A 38 2.34 -1.18 13.47
N ASP A 39 2.11 -0.51 14.59
CA ASP A 39 3.12 0.29 15.29
C ASP A 39 4.30 -0.63 15.63
N HIS A 40 5.51 -0.23 15.22
CA HIS A 40 6.78 -0.99 15.31
C HIS A 40 7.09 -2.08 14.27
N ARG A 41 6.27 -2.34 13.24
CA ARG A 41 6.64 -3.28 12.15
C ARG A 41 7.55 -2.67 11.09
N ALA A 42 8.76 -2.28 11.50
CA ALA A 42 9.78 -1.74 10.61
C ALA A 42 10.24 -2.76 9.54
N ASP A 43 10.12 -4.05 9.83
CA ASP A 43 10.41 -5.17 8.93
C ASP A 43 9.58 -5.10 7.64
N LEU A 44 8.29 -4.78 7.75
CA LEU A 44 7.39 -4.67 6.60
C LEU A 44 7.77 -3.49 5.72
N LEU A 45 8.13 -2.35 6.31
CA LEU A 45 8.59 -1.17 5.56
C LEU A 45 9.92 -1.47 4.85
N ASN A 46 10.84 -2.18 5.49
CA ASN A 46 12.12 -2.54 4.90
C ASN A 46 11.94 -3.52 3.72
N ARG A 47 10.97 -4.44 3.81
CA ARG A 47 10.59 -5.30 2.68
C ARG A 47 10.04 -4.50 1.51
N LEU A 48 9.18 -3.51 1.76
CA LEU A 48 8.67 -2.61 0.71
C LEU A 48 9.80 -1.82 0.05
N ARG A 49 10.78 -1.33 0.83
CA ARG A 49 11.98 -0.67 0.31
C ARG A 49 12.76 -1.58 -0.63
N GLN A 50 13.08 -2.81 -0.23
CA GLN A 50 13.79 -3.77 -1.06
C GLN A 50 13.04 -4.06 -2.38
N GLN A 51 11.72 -4.20 -2.32
CA GLN A 51 10.90 -4.44 -3.52
C GLN A 51 10.86 -3.23 -4.47
N ALA A 52 10.87 -2.01 -3.93
CA ALA A 52 10.96 -0.79 -4.73
C ALA A 52 12.34 -0.66 -5.38
N GLU A 53 13.42 -0.92 -4.65
CA GLU A 53 14.80 -0.92 -5.17
C GLU A 53 15.02 -2.00 -6.24
N ALA A 54 14.42 -3.18 -6.05
CA ALA A 54 14.44 -4.25 -7.03
C ALA A 54 13.52 -4.00 -8.25
N GLY A 55 12.82 -2.86 -8.30
CA GLY A 55 11.93 -2.50 -9.41
C GLY A 55 10.64 -3.33 -9.50
N ILE A 56 10.35 -4.18 -8.50
CA ILE A 56 9.13 -5.00 -8.43
C ILE A 56 7.90 -4.11 -8.22
N ILE A 57 8.06 -3.00 -7.48
CA ILE A 57 7.02 -2.01 -7.25
C ILE A 57 7.41 -0.72 -7.97
N THR A 58 6.58 -0.26 -8.91
CA THR A 58 6.77 1.04 -9.56
C THR A 58 6.16 2.15 -8.71
N LEU A 59 7.01 3.04 -8.19
CA LEU A 59 6.55 4.25 -7.51
C LEU A 59 5.98 5.25 -8.53
N ARG A 60 4.73 5.66 -8.35
CA ARG A 60 4.05 6.62 -9.25
C ARG A 60 3.80 7.94 -8.55
N VAL A 61 4.56 8.96 -8.95
CA VAL A 61 4.38 10.34 -8.52
C VAL A 61 3.54 11.07 -9.57
N ALA A 62 2.40 11.61 -9.16
CA ALA A 62 1.48 12.33 -10.04
C ALA A 62 1.90 13.79 -10.24
N ALA A 63 2.41 14.42 -9.18
CA ALA A 63 2.97 15.76 -9.17
C ALA A 63 3.76 16.01 -7.88
N MET A 64 4.71 16.95 -7.96
CA MET A 64 5.47 17.48 -6.83
C MET A 64 5.04 18.93 -6.58
N TYR A 65 4.92 19.31 -5.32
CA TYR A 65 4.46 20.62 -4.87
C TYR A 65 5.45 21.19 -3.86
N ALA A 66 5.66 22.51 -3.90
CA ALA A 66 6.33 23.20 -2.82
C ALA A 66 5.42 23.24 -1.56
N PRO A 67 5.97 23.48 -0.35
CA PRO A 67 5.19 23.50 0.88
C PRO A 67 4.07 24.54 0.86
N GLU A 68 4.30 25.69 0.20
CA GLU A 68 3.34 26.77 0.05
C GLU A 68 2.15 26.37 -0.85
N GLN A 69 2.34 25.36 -1.69
CA GLN A 69 1.35 24.84 -2.65
C GLN A 69 0.59 23.63 -2.10
N ALA A 70 0.67 23.33 -0.80
CA ALA A 70 -0.03 22.21 -0.16
C ALA A 70 -1.55 22.25 -0.42
N ALA A 71 -2.15 23.45 -0.43
CA ALA A 71 -3.56 23.64 -0.74
C ALA A 71 -3.92 23.17 -2.16
N ASP A 72 -3.02 23.36 -3.13
CA ASP A 72 -3.23 22.96 -4.53
C ASP A 72 -3.14 21.45 -4.70
N ALA A 73 -2.20 20.82 -3.99
CA ALA A 73 -2.10 19.38 -3.91
C ALA A 73 -3.39 18.76 -3.35
N HIS A 74 -3.97 19.38 -2.32
CA HIS A 74 -5.23 18.95 -1.71
C HIS A 74 -6.41 19.09 -2.67
N ARG A 75 -6.60 20.28 -3.28
CA ARG A 75 -7.67 20.50 -4.27
C ARG A 75 -7.61 19.51 -5.43
N ARG A 76 -6.41 19.18 -5.91
CA ARG A 76 -6.23 18.18 -6.97
C ARG A 76 -6.57 16.75 -6.52
N LEU A 77 -6.33 16.43 -5.25
CA LEU A 77 -6.73 15.15 -4.68
C LEU A 77 -8.26 15.07 -4.54
N GLU A 78 -8.90 16.14 -4.06
CA GLU A 78 -10.35 16.26 -3.91
C GLU A 78 -11.10 16.20 -5.24
N ALA A 79 -10.55 16.83 -6.29
CA ALA A 79 -11.10 16.78 -7.64
C ALA A 79 -11.14 15.35 -8.22
N GLY A 80 -10.46 14.40 -7.59
CA GLY A 80 -10.36 13.02 -8.07
C GLY A 80 -9.52 12.91 -9.34
N GLY A 81 -9.52 11.73 -9.97
CA GLY A 81 -8.80 11.48 -11.23
C GLY A 81 -7.26 11.45 -11.13
N THR A 82 -6.68 11.78 -9.96
CA THR A 82 -5.24 11.73 -9.75
C THR A 82 -4.76 10.28 -9.68
N ARG A 83 -3.99 9.86 -10.69
CA ARG A 83 -3.30 8.56 -10.71
C ARG A 83 -1.89 8.73 -10.17
N GLY A 84 -1.66 8.28 -8.94
CA GLY A 84 -0.37 8.38 -8.27
C GLY A 84 -0.44 9.22 -7.00
N ARG A 85 0.70 9.57 -6.43
CA ARG A 85 0.78 10.38 -5.21
C ARG A 85 1.14 11.83 -5.53
N CYS A 86 0.49 12.78 -4.85
CA CYS A 86 0.95 14.16 -4.75
C CYS A 86 2.01 14.22 -3.65
N VAL A 87 3.20 14.72 -3.97
CA VAL A 87 4.33 14.79 -3.03
C VAL A 87 4.62 16.25 -2.71
N ILE A 88 4.72 16.59 -1.43
CA ILE A 88 5.24 17.89 -1.00
C ILE A 88 6.75 17.75 -0.80
N VAL A 89 7.51 18.59 -1.46
CA VAL A 89 8.98 18.62 -1.38
C VAL A 89 9.36 19.81 -0.50
N PHE A 90 10.11 19.54 0.57
CA PHE A 90 10.58 20.53 1.54
C PHE A 90 12.06 20.84 1.33
#